data_AF-A0A372NM00-F1
#
_entry.id   AF-A0A372NM00-F1
#
_cell.length_a   1.000
_cell.length_b   1.000
_cell.length_c   1.000
_cell.angle_alpha   90.00
_cell.angle_beta   90.00
_cell.angle_gamma   90.00
#
_symmetry.space_group_name_H-M   'P 1'
#
loop_
_entity.id
_entity.type
_entity.pdbx_description
1 polymer ?
#
loop_
_entity_poly.entity_id
_entity_poly.type
_entity_poly.pdbx_seq_one_letter_code
_entity_poly.pdbx_strand_id
1 'polypeptide(L)'
;MKGQIPYKPLSQPLKLLFNATINERGSDSIDSASRLTYVDIVPSKTSFWSGTQGVQVIREAAPVNASSDNNADAFIQHAAQALYNLHFQIDYSGMPSSLERQEKLWQNWMQLRLLLADTYSGDWVDKTLTVIDHKMLPSDKLLDTTMQDIFFNNYFRNIYTPKFSDGTTQVNRNVFGLMPGAMPVYETWQVGETAKTFEVKFTGNWRGGNLTEIQTRWLKHKSNLTMAEAQLRGSGYFTVNKDTGWCSAFESTYTLLAGGEFEKTITTTLKSA
;
A
#
# COMPACT_ATOMS: atom_id res chain seq x y z
N MET A 1 -6.20 -16.78 -22.13
CA MET A 1 -6.85 -15.47 -22.35
C MET A 1 -5.93 -14.59 -23.19
N LYS A 2 -6.43 -14.00 -24.29
CA LYS A 2 -5.76 -12.87 -24.96
C LYS A 2 -6.61 -11.64 -24.64
N GLY A 3 -6.03 -10.62 -24.03
CA GLY A 3 -6.76 -9.39 -23.73
C GLY A 3 -6.53 -8.83 -22.33
N GLN A 4 -7.50 -8.06 -21.85
CA GLN A 4 -7.45 -7.25 -20.64
C GLN A 4 -8.50 -7.74 -19.66
N ILE A 5 -8.23 -7.66 -18.35
CA ILE A 5 -9.24 -7.98 -17.33
C ILE A 5 -10.26 -6.83 -17.31
N PRO A 6 -11.57 -7.10 -17.51
CA PRO A 6 -12.58 -6.04 -17.58
C PRO A 6 -12.83 -5.43 -16.20
N TYR A 7 -12.78 -4.10 -16.13
CA TYR A 7 -13.25 -3.34 -14.97
C TYR A 7 -14.78 -3.17 -15.02
N LYS A 8 -15.42 -3.18 -13.85
CA LYS A 8 -16.85 -2.86 -13.68
C LYS A 8 -17.02 -1.89 -12.50
N PRO A 9 -17.89 -0.88 -12.62
CA PRO A 9 -18.26 -0.06 -11.48
C PRO A 9 -18.81 -0.90 -10.33
N LEU A 10 -18.39 -0.58 -9.11
CA LEU A 10 -18.84 -1.25 -7.90
C LEU A 10 -20.34 -1.00 -7.66
N SER A 11 -21.12 -2.06 -7.51
CA SER A 11 -22.57 -1.95 -7.28
C SER A 11 -22.97 -2.18 -5.83
N GLN A 12 -22.18 -2.93 -5.07
CA GLN A 12 -22.43 -3.28 -3.68
C GLN A 12 -21.17 -3.07 -2.84
N PRO A 13 -21.30 -2.77 -1.54
CA PRO A 13 -20.14 -2.68 -0.66
C PRO A 13 -19.32 -3.98 -0.64
N LEU A 14 -18.00 -3.84 -0.63
CA LEU A 14 -17.07 -4.95 -0.38
C LEU A 14 -16.62 -4.89 1.07
N LYS A 15 -16.69 -6.04 1.74
CA LYS A 15 -16.10 -6.23 3.07
C LYS A 15 -14.85 -7.07 2.92
N LEU A 16 -13.74 -6.56 3.40
CA LEU A 16 -12.43 -7.16 3.19
C LEU A 16 -11.69 -7.27 4.51
N LEU A 17 -10.93 -8.35 4.65
CA LEU A 17 -9.99 -8.54 5.73
C LEU A 17 -8.57 -8.47 5.16
N PHE A 18 -7.85 -7.42 5.53
CA PHE A 18 -6.46 -7.18 5.15
C PHE A 18 -5.53 -7.53 6.31
N ASN A 19 -4.46 -8.27 6.04
CA ASN A 19 -3.38 -8.49 7.00
C ASN A 19 -2.05 -8.11 6.38
N ALA A 20 -1.22 -7.36 7.11
CA ALA A 20 0.16 -7.10 6.77
C ALA A 20 1.07 -7.64 7.87
N THR A 21 2.02 -8.49 7.50
CA THR A 21 3.08 -9.01 8.37
C THR A 21 4.42 -8.50 7.87
N ILE A 22 5.19 -7.91 8.75
CA ILE A 22 6.54 -7.42 8.52
C ILE A 22 7.47 -8.24 9.40
N ASN A 23 8.42 -8.92 8.79
CA ASN A 23 9.51 -9.60 9.47
C ASN A 23 10.80 -8.90 9.11
N GLU A 24 11.59 -8.51 10.10
CA GLU A 24 12.90 -7.91 9.92
C GLU A 24 13.92 -8.75 10.69
N ARG A 25 14.98 -9.16 10.01
CA ARG A 25 16.12 -9.88 10.59
C ARG A 25 17.36 -9.05 10.31
N GLY A 26 18.03 -8.63 11.37
CA GLY A 26 19.38 -8.08 11.31
C GLY A 26 20.39 -9.05 11.93
N SER A 27 21.63 -8.59 12.10
CA SER A 27 22.71 -9.40 12.68
C SER A 27 22.44 -9.83 14.12
N ASP A 28 21.75 -8.97 14.91
CA ASP A 28 21.54 -9.18 16.35
C ASP A 28 20.06 -9.28 16.78
N SER A 29 19.12 -9.17 15.84
CA SER A 29 17.69 -9.12 16.16
C SER A 29 16.81 -9.76 15.08
N ILE A 30 15.69 -10.32 15.53
CA ILE A 30 14.59 -10.76 14.68
C ILE A 30 13.32 -10.13 15.24
N ASP A 31 12.76 -9.21 14.47
CA ASP A 31 11.54 -8.50 14.81
C ASP A 31 10.41 -8.96 13.87
N SER A 32 9.22 -9.14 14.44
CA SER A 32 8.02 -9.45 13.67
C SER A 32 6.86 -8.60 14.15
N ALA A 33 6.16 -7.99 13.21
CA ALA A 33 4.95 -7.23 13.46
C ALA A 33 3.86 -7.73 12.50
N SER A 34 2.65 -7.92 12.99
CA SER A 34 1.50 -8.26 12.16
C SER A 34 0.33 -7.35 12.49
N ARG A 35 -0.41 -6.96 11.46
CA ARG A 35 -1.56 -6.07 11.60
C ARG A 35 -2.70 -6.51 10.71
N LEU A 36 -3.76 -6.94 11.38
CA LEU A 36 -5.05 -7.22 10.79
C LEU A 36 -5.90 -5.93 10.74
N THR A 37 -6.63 -5.71 9.66
CA THR A 37 -7.47 -4.53 9.44
C THR A 37 -8.70 -4.94 8.64
N TYR A 38 -9.89 -4.60 9.14
CA TYR A 38 -11.13 -4.70 8.37
C TYR A 38 -11.24 -3.48 7.47
N VAL A 39 -11.59 -3.71 6.21
CA VAL A 39 -11.72 -2.68 5.19
C VAL A 39 -13.05 -2.81 4.48
N ASP A 40 -13.84 -1.75 4.51
CA ASP A 40 -15.04 -1.62 3.70
C ASP A 40 -14.76 -0.71 2.49
N ILE A 41 -15.14 -1.16 1.31
CA ILE A 41 -15.16 -0.33 0.10
C ILE A 41 -16.61 -0.14 -0.31
N VAL A 42 -17.10 1.10 -0.17
CA VAL A 42 -18.50 1.45 -0.38
C VAL A 42 -18.62 2.25 -1.68
N PRO A 43 -19.51 1.85 -2.61
CA PRO A 43 -19.74 2.64 -3.81
C PRO A 43 -20.43 3.96 -3.48
N SER A 44 -20.00 5.03 -4.13
CA SER A 44 -20.67 6.33 -4.17
C SER A 44 -21.25 6.58 -5.56
N LYS A 45 -21.87 7.74 -5.76
CA LYS A 45 -22.47 8.12 -7.05
C LYS A 45 -21.41 8.14 -8.15
N THR A 46 -21.77 7.59 -9.30
CA THR A 46 -21.01 7.75 -10.54
C THR A 46 -21.30 9.12 -11.13
N SER A 47 -20.25 9.82 -11.52
CA SER A 47 -20.37 11.08 -12.25
C SER A 47 -20.94 10.81 -13.64
N PHE A 48 -22.04 11.48 -13.98
CA PHE A 48 -22.64 11.39 -15.31
C PHE A 48 -21.70 11.90 -16.41
N TRP A 49 -20.94 12.96 -16.14
CA TRP A 49 -20.12 13.66 -17.14
C TRP A 49 -18.80 12.97 -17.45
N SER A 50 -18.12 12.47 -16.41
CA SER A 50 -16.80 11.85 -16.54
C SER A 50 -16.85 10.33 -16.61
N GLY A 51 -18.00 9.72 -16.26
CA GLY A 51 -18.11 8.27 -16.09
C GLY A 51 -17.29 7.71 -14.93
N THR A 52 -16.61 8.56 -14.15
CA THR A 52 -15.83 8.16 -12.99
C THR A 52 -16.75 7.78 -11.83
N GLN A 53 -16.38 6.75 -11.08
CA GLN A 53 -17.14 6.30 -9.92
C GLN A 53 -16.47 6.79 -8.64
N GLY A 54 -17.22 7.44 -7.76
CA GLY A 54 -16.74 7.67 -6.39
C GLY A 54 -16.76 6.37 -5.58
N VAL A 55 -15.74 6.11 -4.78
CA VAL A 55 -15.74 5.05 -3.76
C VAL A 55 -15.22 5.57 -2.44
N GLN A 56 -15.82 5.13 -1.35
CA GLN A 56 -15.33 5.39 0.00
C GLN A 56 -14.62 4.14 0.51
N VAL A 57 -13.37 4.30 0.96
CA VAL A 57 -12.62 3.24 1.64
C VAL A 57 -12.55 3.56 3.12
N ILE A 58 -13.11 2.66 3.93
CA ILE A 58 -13.18 2.77 5.39
C ILE A 58 -12.33 1.65 5.97
N ARG A 59 -11.31 1.99 6.75
CA ARG A 59 -10.49 1.04 7.50
C ARG A 59 -10.90 1.10 8.96
N GLU A 60 -11.27 -0.03 9.54
CA GLU A 60 -11.53 -0.08 10.97
C GLU A 60 -10.23 0.13 11.72
N ALA A 61 -10.26 1.04 12.69
CA ALA A 61 -9.14 1.24 13.57
C ALA A 61 -8.93 -0.02 14.40
N ALA A 62 -7.82 -0.74 14.16
CA ALA A 62 -7.35 -1.68 15.16
C ALA A 62 -7.16 -0.91 16.48
N PRO A 63 -7.65 -1.43 17.62
CA PRO A 63 -7.34 -0.82 18.90
C PRO A 63 -5.82 -0.70 18.99
N VAL A 64 -5.35 0.50 19.32
CA VAL A 64 -3.92 0.74 19.51
C VAL A 64 -3.54 -0.09 20.72
N ASN A 65 -2.86 -1.21 20.49
CA ASN A 65 -2.36 -2.02 21.58
C ASN A 65 -1.38 -1.14 22.35
N ALA A 66 -1.78 -0.71 23.55
CA ALA A 66 -0.95 0.03 24.50
C ALA A 66 0.31 -0.76 24.95
N SER A 67 0.52 -1.96 24.40
CA SER A 67 1.70 -2.81 24.61
C SER A 67 2.78 -2.60 23.56
N SER A 68 2.74 -1.57 22.71
CA SER A 68 3.98 -1.22 22.00
C SER A 68 4.94 -0.66 23.04
N ASP A 69 5.95 -1.44 23.42
CA ASP A 69 7.08 -1.00 24.25
C ASP A 69 7.84 0.21 23.62
N ASN A 70 7.41 0.65 22.44
CA ASN A 70 7.94 1.76 21.66
C ASN A 70 6.87 2.85 21.41
N ASN A 71 7.04 4.01 22.05
CA ASN A 71 6.19 5.20 21.86
C ASN A 71 6.17 5.70 20.40
N ALA A 72 7.22 5.44 19.61
CA ALA A 72 7.24 5.82 18.20
C ALA A 72 6.22 5.02 17.37
N ASP A 73 6.07 3.73 17.66
CA ASP A 73 5.10 2.89 16.95
C ASP A 73 3.66 3.29 17.29
N ALA A 74 3.39 3.57 18.58
CA ALA A 74 2.09 4.10 19.01
C ALA A 74 1.75 5.44 18.33
N PHE A 75 2.73 6.37 18.28
CA PHE A 75 2.59 7.65 17.59
C PHE A 75 2.22 7.46 16.11
N ILE A 76 2.96 6.61 15.39
CA ILE A 76 2.72 6.37 13.96
C ILE A 76 1.36 5.68 13.74
N GLN A 77 0.96 4.75 14.62
CA GLN A 77 -0.35 4.11 14.54
C GLN A 77 -1.49 5.11 14.74
N HIS A 78 -1.36 6.04 15.68
CA HIS A 78 -2.32 7.12 15.87
C HIS A 78 -2.35 8.04 14.64
N ALA A 79 -1.19 8.48 14.14
CA ALA A 79 -1.11 9.35 12.96
C ALA A 79 -1.75 8.72 11.71
N ALA A 80 -1.62 7.41 11.53
CA ALA A 80 -2.20 6.68 10.40
C ALA A 80 -3.74 6.72 10.36
N GLN A 81 -4.41 7.02 11.49
CA GLN A 81 -5.88 7.11 11.56
C GLN A 81 -6.45 8.20 10.64
N ALA A 82 -5.64 9.21 10.29
CA ALA A 82 -6.03 10.22 9.31
C ALA A 82 -6.44 9.60 7.96
N LEU A 83 -5.84 8.46 7.60
CA LEU A 83 -6.06 7.78 6.32
C LEU A 83 -7.11 6.66 6.40
N TYR A 84 -7.88 6.55 7.50
CA TYR A 84 -8.84 5.45 7.67
C TYR A 84 -10.15 5.66 6.94
N ASN A 85 -10.47 6.89 6.54
CA ASN A 85 -11.69 7.18 5.81
C ASN A 85 -11.40 8.08 4.63
N LEU A 86 -11.24 7.48 3.46
CA LEU A 86 -10.82 8.15 2.24
C LEU A 86 -11.87 7.99 1.15
N HIS A 87 -12.02 9.04 0.35
CA HIS A 87 -12.96 9.05 -0.78
C HIS A 87 -12.15 9.21 -2.06
N PHE A 88 -12.23 8.24 -2.95
CA PHE A 88 -11.51 8.24 -4.22
C PHE A 88 -12.48 8.41 -5.38
N GLN A 89 -12.06 9.11 -6.42
CA GLN A 89 -12.64 8.91 -7.74
C GLN A 89 -11.87 7.82 -8.46
N ILE A 90 -12.59 6.83 -8.97
CA ILE A 90 -12.05 5.72 -9.75
C ILE A 90 -12.32 5.98 -11.22
N ASP A 91 -11.26 5.90 -12.02
CA ASP A 91 -11.34 6.03 -13.47
C ASP A 91 -11.81 4.74 -14.17
N TYR A 92 -11.91 4.79 -15.50
CA TYR A 92 -12.33 3.66 -16.33
C TYR A 92 -11.32 2.49 -16.35
N SER A 93 -10.12 2.70 -15.81
CA SER A 93 -9.09 1.67 -15.63
C SER A 93 -9.15 1.02 -14.24
N GLY A 94 -10.15 1.37 -13.42
CA GLY A 94 -10.28 0.86 -12.06
C GLY A 94 -9.21 1.41 -11.10
N MET A 95 -8.61 2.56 -11.44
CA MET A 95 -7.57 3.21 -10.65
C MET A 95 -8.08 4.50 -9.99
N PRO A 96 -7.64 4.81 -8.75
CA PRO A 96 -7.83 6.12 -8.17
C PRO A 96 -7.20 7.20 -9.04
N SER A 97 -8.00 8.18 -9.47
CA SER A 97 -7.56 9.33 -10.27
C SER A 97 -7.54 10.64 -9.48
N SER A 98 -8.32 10.72 -8.40
CA SER A 98 -8.27 11.83 -7.44
C SER A 98 -8.74 11.39 -6.06
N LEU A 99 -8.32 12.16 -5.04
CA LEU A 99 -8.87 12.08 -3.69
C LEU A 99 -9.92 13.18 -3.53
N GLU A 100 -11.15 12.79 -3.21
CA GLU A 100 -12.24 13.73 -2.92
C GLU A 100 -12.17 14.22 -1.47
N ARG A 101 -12.83 15.35 -1.19
CA ARG A 101 -13.00 15.89 0.17
C ARG A 101 -11.66 16.16 0.89
N GLN A 102 -10.62 16.58 0.16
CA GLN A 102 -9.29 16.83 0.71
C GLN A 102 -9.31 17.86 1.85
N GLU A 103 -10.13 18.91 1.76
CA GLU A 103 -10.32 19.88 2.85
C GLU A 103 -10.82 19.22 4.15
N LYS A 104 -11.80 18.32 4.04
CA LYS A 104 -12.31 17.59 5.21
C LYS A 104 -11.24 16.67 5.79
N LEU A 105 -10.46 16.01 4.94
CA LEU A 105 -9.34 15.19 5.36
C LEU A 105 -8.27 16.00 6.10
N TRP A 106 -7.93 17.19 5.58
CA TRP A 106 -7.01 18.13 6.22
C TRP A 106 -7.53 18.59 7.60
N GLN A 107 -8.80 18.94 7.72
CA GLN A 107 -9.39 19.33 9.00
C GLN A 107 -9.37 18.18 10.03
N ASN A 108 -9.66 16.95 9.61
CA ASN A 108 -9.55 15.77 10.46
C ASN A 108 -8.09 15.56 10.92
N TRP A 109 -7.12 15.73 10.01
CA TRP A 109 -5.71 15.66 10.35
C TRP A 109 -5.31 16.75 11.35
N MET A 110 -5.77 17.99 11.21
CA MET A 110 -5.49 19.06 12.19
C MET A 110 -5.98 18.72 13.60
N GLN A 111 -7.15 18.12 13.73
CA GLN A 111 -7.66 17.68 15.04
C GLN A 111 -6.79 16.55 15.62
N LEU A 112 -6.44 15.56 14.82
CA LEU A 112 -5.57 14.45 15.25
C LEU A 112 -4.16 14.92 15.59
N ARG A 113 -3.61 15.86 14.81
CA ARG A 113 -2.30 16.48 15.01
C ARG A 113 -2.20 17.16 16.36
N LEU A 114 -3.24 17.90 16.78
CA LEU A 114 -3.28 18.54 18.11
C LEU A 114 -3.22 17.47 19.21
N LEU A 115 -4.05 16.42 19.11
CA LEU A 115 -4.03 15.30 20.06
C LEU A 115 -2.64 14.62 20.13
N LEU A 116 -2.00 14.42 18.99
CA LEU A 116 -0.65 13.84 18.92
C LEU A 116 0.40 14.72 19.57
N ALA A 117 0.37 16.02 19.31
CA ALA A 117 1.31 16.99 19.90
C ALA A 117 1.11 17.12 21.42
N ASP A 118 -0.11 16.96 21.92
CA ASP A 118 -0.41 16.97 23.36
C ASP A 118 0.01 15.67 24.05
N THR A 119 0.06 14.55 23.31
CA THR A 119 0.36 13.20 23.87
C THR A 119 1.84 12.84 23.79
N TYR A 120 2.55 13.26 22.73
CA TYR A 120 3.92 12.89 22.44
C TYR A 120 4.80 14.13 22.31
N SER A 121 6.04 14.06 22.81
CA SER A 121 6.97 15.20 22.82
C SER A 121 8.36 14.85 22.29
N GLY A 122 9.06 15.86 21.78
CA GLY A 122 10.47 15.79 21.38
C GLY A 122 10.68 16.20 19.91
N ASP A 123 11.90 16.62 19.58
CA ASP A 123 12.24 17.16 18.25
C ASP A 123 11.83 16.25 17.07
N TRP A 124 11.89 14.93 17.27
CA TRP A 124 11.51 13.97 16.23
C TRP A 124 9.99 13.97 16.00
N VAL A 125 9.18 14.17 17.05
CA VAL A 125 7.71 14.29 16.96
C VAL A 125 7.35 15.51 16.13
N ASP A 126 7.90 16.68 16.49
CA ASP A 126 7.62 17.94 15.79
C ASP A 126 8.04 17.90 14.33
N LYS A 127 9.21 17.34 14.03
CA LYS A 127 9.67 17.12 12.66
C LYS A 127 8.73 16.20 11.90
N THR A 128 8.25 15.13 12.54
CA THR A 128 7.37 14.16 11.90
C THR A 128 5.99 14.75 11.62
N LEU A 129 5.40 15.43 12.61
CA LEU A 129 4.14 16.16 12.44
C LEU A 129 4.25 17.18 11.30
N THR A 130 5.34 17.95 11.26
CA THR A 130 5.58 18.91 10.17
C THR A 130 5.66 18.21 8.82
N VAL A 131 6.34 17.07 8.70
CA VAL A 131 6.40 16.30 7.45
C VAL A 131 5.02 15.78 7.04
N ILE A 132 4.20 15.33 8.00
CA ILE A 132 2.84 14.88 7.72
C ILE A 132 1.95 16.05 7.32
N ASP A 133 2.08 17.22 7.96
CA ASP A 133 1.37 18.44 7.60
C ASP A 133 1.54 18.75 6.12
N HIS A 134 2.78 18.81 5.64
CA HIS A 134 3.08 19.07 4.23
C HIS A 134 2.48 18.02 3.29
N LYS A 135 2.41 16.76 3.72
CA LYS A 135 1.86 15.65 2.94
C LYS A 135 0.34 15.64 2.90
N MET A 136 -0.31 16.13 3.94
CA MET A 136 -1.77 16.13 4.10
C MET A 136 -2.44 17.38 3.52
N LEU A 137 -1.66 18.39 3.10
CA LEU A 137 -2.17 19.58 2.44
C LEU A 137 -2.95 19.21 1.16
N PRO A 138 -4.16 19.80 0.96
CA PRO A 138 -4.92 19.65 -0.27
C PRO A 138 -4.08 20.01 -1.49
N SER A 139 -3.82 19.02 -2.34
CA SER A 139 -2.98 19.14 -3.52
C SER A 139 -3.10 17.92 -4.41
N ASP A 140 -2.66 18.04 -5.67
CA ASP A 140 -2.63 16.93 -6.62
C ASP A 140 -1.69 15.79 -6.17
N LYS A 141 -0.72 16.08 -5.28
CA LYS A 141 0.25 15.10 -4.75
C LYS A 141 -0.29 14.27 -3.58
N LEU A 142 -1.43 14.65 -3.02
CA LEU A 142 -2.01 13.96 -1.87
C LEU A 142 -2.42 12.53 -2.23
N LEU A 143 -2.93 12.33 -3.45
CA LEU A 143 -3.22 11.00 -3.98
C LEU A 143 -1.94 10.15 -4.05
N ASP A 144 -0.89 10.66 -4.69
CA ASP A 144 0.39 9.94 -4.81
C ASP A 144 0.97 9.54 -3.46
N THR A 145 0.84 10.42 -2.46
CA THR A 145 1.29 10.15 -1.09
C THR A 145 0.44 9.09 -0.42
N THR A 146 -0.89 9.13 -0.61
CA THR A 146 -1.82 8.12 -0.12
C THR A 146 -1.54 6.75 -0.73
N MET A 147 -1.18 6.70 -2.01
CA MET A 147 -0.83 5.48 -2.73
C MET A 147 0.50 4.84 -2.29
N GLN A 148 1.26 5.47 -1.37
CA GLN A 148 2.42 4.86 -0.71
C GLN A 148 2.03 3.94 0.44
N ASP A 149 0.80 4.04 0.94
CA ASP A 149 0.24 3.12 1.94
C ASP A 149 0.22 1.69 1.37
N ILE A 150 0.67 0.73 2.17
CA ILE A 150 0.83 -0.67 1.75
C ILE A 150 -0.49 -1.27 1.25
N PHE A 151 -1.62 -0.96 1.91
CA PHE A 151 -2.92 -1.46 1.49
C PHE A 151 -3.32 -0.85 0.15
N PHE A 152 -3.32 0.48 0.01
CA PHE A 152 -3.74 1.13 -1.23
C PHE A 152 -2.85 0.75 -2.40
N ASN A 153 -1.54 0.74 -2.19
CA ASN A 153 -0.57 0.29 -3.17
C ASN A 153 -0.91 -1.12 -3.66
N ASN A 154 -1.22 -2.08 -2.76
CA ASN A 154 -1.53 -3.48 -3.10
C ASN A 154 -2.95 -3.71 -3.58
N TYR A 155 -3.93 -2.88 -3.23
CA TYR A 155 -5.31 -3.06 -3.69
C TYR A 155 -5.48 -2.49 -5.10
N PHE A 156 -4.99 -1.27 -5.34
CA PHE A 156 -5.06 -0.60 -6.64
C PHE A 156 -3.77 -0.78 -7.43
N ARG A 157 -3.45 -2.04 -7.80
CA ARG A 157 -2.21 -2.38 -8.53
C ARG A 157 -2.27 -2.15 -10.04
N ASN A 158 -3.28 -1.45 -10.52
CA ASN A 158 -3.52 -1.28 -11.94
C ASN A 158 -3.74 -2.62 -12.66
N ILE A 159 -4.45 -3.57 -12.03
CA ILE A 159 -4.64 -4.92 -12.58
C ILE A 159 -5.47 -4.94 -13.88
N TYR A 160 -6.30 -3.92 -14.08
CA TYR A 160 -7.19 -3.84 -15.22
C TYR A 160 -6.53 -3.24 -16.46
N THR A 161 -5.38 -2.56 -16.38
CA THR A 161 -4.76 -1.89 -17.56
C THR A 161 -3.90 -2.80 -18.43
N PRO A 162 -3.05 -3.70 -17.87
CA PRO A 162 -2.18 -4.54 -18.67
C PRO A 162 -2.94 -5.41 -19.67
N LYS A 163 -2.39 -5.51 -20.88
CA LYS A 163 -2.80 -6.48 -21.87
C LYS A 163 -1.96 -7.74 -21.70
N PHE A 164 -2.62 -8.88 -21.60
CA PHE A 164 -1.99 -10.18 -21.50
C PHE A 164 -1.85 -10.78 -22.91
N SER A 165 -0.61 -10.81 -23.40
CA SER A 165 -0.23 -11.51 -24.62
C SER A 165 0.14 -12.94 -24.22
N ASP A 166 -0.60 -13.91 -24.76
CA ASP A 166 -0.42 -15.34 -24.44
C ASP A 166 -0.49 -15.64 -22.93
N GLY A 167 -1.34 -14.91 -22.21
CA GLY A 167 -1.57 -15.10 -20.78
C GLY A 167 -0.49 -14.49 -19.89
N THR A 168 0.48 -13.75 -20.42
CA THR A 168 1.52 -13.09 -19.62
C THR A 168 1.70 -11.60 -19.97
N THR A 169 2.26 -10.83 -19.05
CA THR A 169 2.63 -9.42 -19.29
C THR A 169 3.71 -8.97 -18.30
N GLN A 170 4.37 -7.85 -18.58
CA GLN A 170 5.36 -7.24 -17.70
C GLN A 170 4.89 -5.88 -17.22
N VAL A 171 5.05 -5.61 -15.93
CA VAL A 171 4.58 -4.39 -15.27
C VAL A 171 5.69 -3.84 -14.38
N ASN A 172 5.89 -2.52 -14.41
CA ASN A 172 6.78 -1.84 -13.47
C ASN A 172 5.94 -1.25 -12.33
N ARG A 173 6.41 -1.43 -11.10
CA ARG A 173 5.68 -1.01 -9.91
C ARG A 173 6.61 -0.46 -8.86
N ASN A 174 6.16 0.56 -8.15
CA ASN A 174 6.81 1.03 -6.93
C ASN A 174 6.24 0.29 -5.72
N VAL A 175 7.11 -0.38 -4.97
CA VAL A 175 6.82 -1.04 -3.70
C VAL A 175 7.34 -0.17 -2.55
N PHE A 176 6.56 -0.09 -1.47
CA PHE A 176 6.85 0.76 -0.31
C PHE A 176 6.95 -0.07 0.97
N GLY A 177 7.54 0.52 2.03
CA GLY A 177 7.62 -0.07 3.37
C GLY A 177 8.87 -0.93 3.64
N LEU A 178 9.60 -1.35 2.61
CA LEU A 178 10.82 -2.15 2.75
C LEU A 178 12.04 -1.31 3.18
N MET A 179 12.08 -0.06 2.76
CA MET A 179 13.09 0.93 3.12
C MET A 179 12.49 2.32 2.95
N PRO A 180 13.17 3.41 3.35
CA PRO A 180 12.71 4.76 3.06
C PRO A 180 12.51 5.00 1.55
N GLY A 181 11.32 5.41 1.15
CA GLY A 181 10.97 5.69 -0.24
C GLY A 181 10.52 4.48 -1.05
N ALA A 182 10.28 4.71 -2.34
CA ALA A 182 9.83 3.69 -3.29
C ALA A 182 10.98 2.80 -3.76
N MET A 183 10.69 1.52 -3.98
CA MET A 183 11.55 0.57 -4.68
C MET A 183 10.89 0.14 -5.99
N PRO A 184 11.51 0.37 -7.16
CA PRO A 184 10.97 -0.09 -8.44
C PRO A 184 11.17 -1.60 -8.58
N VAL A 185 10.08 -2.32 -8.83
CA VAL A 185 10.06 -3.77 -9.07
C VAL A 185 9.52 -4.02 -10.47
N TYR A 186 10.23 -4.87 -11.21
CA TYR A 186 9.82 -5.38 -12.51
C TYR A 186 9.10 -6.70 -12.28
N GLU A 187 7.79 -6.70 -12.49
CA GLU A 187 6.95 -7.87 -12.26
C GLU A 187 6.59 -8.55 -13.59
N THR A 188 6.68 -9.87 -13.61
CA THR A 188 6.08 -10.71 -14.64
C THR A 188 4.77 -11.25 -14.10
N TRP A 189 3.68 -10.97 -14.79
CA TRP A 189 2.34 -11.39 -14.42
C TRP A 189 1.86 -12.50 -15.37
N GLN A 190 1.19 -13.50 -14.81
CA GLN A 190 0.55 -14.57 -15.53
C GLN A 190 -0.92 -14.64 -15.14
N VAL A 191 -1.82 -14.59 -16.12
CA VAL A 191 -3.27 -14.64 -15.90
C VAL A 191 -3.82 -16.04 -16.15
N GLY A 192 -4.57 -16.54 -15.17
CA GLY A 192 -5.46 -17.68 -15.26
C GLY A 192 -6.91 -17.24 -15.16
N GLU A 193 -7.82 -18.04 -15.71
CA GLU A 193 -9.25 -17.74 -15.72
C GLU A 193 -10.02 -18.97 -15.28
N THR A 194 -10.93 -18.78 -14.32
CA THR A 194 -11.89 -19.81 -13.88
C THR A 194 -13.31 -19.41 -14.27
N ALA A 195 -14.31 -20.21 -13.93
CA ALA A 195 -15.71 -19.82 -14.15
C ALA A 195 -16.11 -18.52 -13.42
N LYS A 196 -15.52 -18.24 -12.25
CA LYS A 196 -15.93 -17.14 -11.36
C LYS A 196 -14.90 -16.02 -11.21
N THR A 197 -13.64 -16.27 -11.56
CA THR A 197 -12.55 -15.36 -11.24
C THR A 197 -11.53 -15.22 -12.37
N PHE A 198 -10.85 -14.09 -12.39
CA PHE A 198 -9.53 -13.96 -13.01
C PHE A 198 -8.49 -14.05 -11.90
N GLU A 199 -7.51 -14.93 -12.05
CA GLU A 199 -6.38 -15.07 -11.13
C GLU A 199 -5.12 -14.56 -11.81
N VAL A 200 -4.39 -13.65 -11.17
CA VAL A 200 -3.12 -13.15 -11.68
C VAL A 200 -2.03 -13.54 -10.70
N LYS A 201 -1.11 -14.42 -11.11
CA LYS A 201 0.11 -14.72 -10.36
C LYS A 201 1.21 -13.78 -10.82
N PHE A 202 2.07 -13.37 -9.90
CA PHE A 202 3.23 -12.56 -10.25
C PHE A 202 4.49 -13.03 -9.55
N THR A 203 5.61 -12.78 -10.22
CA THR A 203 6.94 -12.75 -9.64
C THR A 203 7.60 -11.45 -10.04
N GLY A 204 8.46 -10.91 -9.21
CA GLY A 204 9.13 -9.66 -9.49
C GLY A 204 10.50 -9.57 -8.87
N ASN A 205 11.34 -8.74 -9.46
CA ASN A 205 12.64 -8.41 -8.92
C ASN A 205 12.98 -6.94 -9.16
N TRP A 206 13.82 -6.40 -8.30
CA TRP A 206 14.53 -5.16 -8.61
C TRP A 206 15.73 -5.50 -9.49
N ARG A 207 15.83 -4.86 -10.65
CA ARG A 207 16.91 -5.11 -11.65
C ARG A 207 18.16 -4.27 -11.41
N GLY A 208 18.32 -3.72 -10.20
CA GLY A 208 19.39 -2.78 -9.86
C GLY A 208 19.03 -1.34 -10.24
N GLY A 209 19.84 -0.40 -9.77
CA GLY A 209 19.65 1.04 -9.94
C GLY A 209 20.33 1.82 -8.83
N ASN A 210 20.43 3.13 -8.99
CA ASN A 210 20.99 3.99 -7.95
C ASN A 210 19.98 4.17 -6.83
N LEU A 211 20.35 3.74 -5.62
CA LEU A 211 19.62 4.11 -4.42
C LEU A 211 19.80 5.60 -4.14
N THR A 212 18.78 6.22 -3.58
CA THR A 212 18.90 7.59 -3.08
C THR A 212 19.90 7.67 -1.93
N GLU A 213 20.39 8.87 -1.61
CA GLU A 213 21.30 9.07 -0.48
C GLU A 213 20.67 8.61 0.85
N ILE A 214 19.37 8.86 1.03
CA ILE A 214 18.61 8.44 2.20
C ILE A 214 18.56 6.91 2.31
N GLN A 215 18.24 6.23 1.22
CA GLN A 215 18.21 4.75 1.17
C GLN A 215 19.60 4.16 1.45
N THR A 216 20.64 4.76 0.87
CA THR A 216 22.03 4.35 1.07
C THR A 216 22.44 4.50 2.53
N ARG A 217 22.12 5.63 3.16
CA ARG A 217 22.42 5.90 4.57
C ARG A 217 21.66 4.96 5.49
N TRP A 218 20.40 4.70 5.19
CA TRP A 218 19.57 3.77 5.96
C TRP A 218 20.10 2.33 5.91
N LEU A 219 20.47 1.83 4.72
CA LEU A 219 21.06 0.50 4.58
C LEU A 219 22.40 0.36 5.31
N LYS A 220 23.29 1.36 5.18
CA LYS A 220 24.56 1.38 5.92
C LYS A 220 24.36 1.27 7.43
N HIS A 221 23.32 1.90 7.97
CA HIS A 221 22.99 1.82 9.39
C HIS A 221 22.42 0.45 9.79
N LYS A 222 21.72 -0.25 8.88
CA LYS A 222 21.06 -1.53 9.15
C LYS A 222 21.95 -2.76 8.95
N SER A 223 22.90 -2.72 8.02
CA SER A 223 23.65 -3.91 7.63
C SER A 223 25.17 -3.72 7.60
N ASN A 224 25.72 -2.63 8.18
CA ASN A 224 27.15 -2.29 8.24
C ASN A 224 27.94 -2.32 6.90
N LEU A 225 27.27 -2.53 5.76
CA LEU A 225 27.89 -2.92 4.49
C LEU A 225 27.79 -1.85 3.40
N THR A 226 28.72 -1.93 2.45
CA THR A 226 28.74 -1.18 1.19
C THR A 226 27.69 -1.70 0.21
N MET A 227 27.07 -0.78 -0.55
CA MET A 227 25.88 -0.89 -1.41
C MET A 227 25.73 -2.08 -2.39
N ALA A 228 26.74 -2.93 -2.57
CA ALA A 228 26.86 -3.84 -3.73
C ALA A 228 25.92 -5.06 -3.72
N GLU A 229 25.14 -5.30 -2.66
CA GLU A 229 24.45 -6.58 -2.47
C GLU A 229 22.95 -6.50 -2.15
N ALA A 230 22.34 -5.31 -2.27
CA ALA A 230 20.90 -5.20 -2.06
C ALA A 230 20.13 -5.93 -3.17
N GLN A 231 19.24 -6.84 -2.80
CA GLN A 231 18.35 -7.57 -3.71
C GLN A 231 16.92 -7.46 -3.22
N LEU A 232 15.99 -7.20 -4.14
CA LEU A 232 14.56 -7.24 -3.84
C LEU A 232 13.89 -8.25 -4.73
N ARG A 233 13.12 -9.15 -4.11
CA ARG A 233 12.31 -10.17 -4.77
C ARG A 233 10.86 -10.03 -4.32
N GLY A 234 9.93 -10.28 -5.23
CA GLY A 234 8.50 -10.24 -4.96
C GLY A 234 7.79 -11.44 -5.58
N SER A 235 6.72 -11.90 -4.95
CA SER A 235 5.84 -12.91 -5.51
C SER A 235 4.45 -12.84 -4.89
N GLY A 236 3.47 -13.45 -5.54
CA GLY A 236 2.13 -13.56 -4.99
C GLY A 236 1.05 -13.76 -6.06
N TYR A 237 -0.19 -13.46 -5.69
CA TYR A 237 -1.35 -13.55 -6.57
C TYR A 237 -2.44 -12.52 -6.23
N PHE A 238 -3.31 -12.24 -7.20
CA PHE A 238 -4.55 -11.48 -7.07
C PHE A 238 -5.71 -12.25 -7.67
N THR A 239 -6.90 -12.06 -7.13
CA THR A 239 -8.12 -12.67 -7.64
C THR A 239 -9.18 -11.59 -7.85
N VAL A 240 -9.58 -11.37 -9.10
CA VAL A 240 -10.70 -10.50 -9.46
C VAL A 240 -11.95 -11.35 -9.63
N ASN A 241 -13.01 -11.02 -8.89
CA ASN A 241 -14.30 -11.67 -9.03
C ASN A 241 -14.98 -11.18 -10.33
N LYS A 242 -15.43 -12.09 -11.19
CA LYS A 242 -16.00 -11.74 -12.50
C LYS A 242 -17.37 -11.06 -12.43
N ASP A 243 -18.15 -11.36 -11.40
CA ASP A 243 -19.49 -10.80 -11.22
C ASP A 243 -19.38 -9.32 -10.84
N THR A 244 -18.58 -9.04 -9.81
CA THR A 244 -18.35 -7.69 -9.30
C THR A 244 -17.37 -6.88 -10.16
N GLY A 245 -16.37 -7.53 -10.77
CA GLY A 245 -15.25 -6.87 -11.45
C GLY A 245 -14.19 -6.29 -10.52
N TRP A 246 -14.20 -6.64 -9.22
CA TRP A 246 -13.30 -6.10 -8.20
C TRP A 246 -12.36 -7.15 -7.61
N CYS A 247 -11.24 -6.69 -7.05
CA CYS A 247 -10.30 -7.53 -6.32
C CYS A 247 -10.98 -8.11 -5.08
N SER A 248 -11.03 -9.43 -5.01
CA SER A 248 -11.70 -10.23 -3.98
C SER A 248 -10.73 -10.93 -3.03
N ALA A 249 -9.49 -11.17 -3.47
CA ALA A 249 -8.43 -11.71 -2.64
C ALA A 249 -7.05 -11.38 -3.23
N PHE A 250 -6.03 -11.32 -2.38
CA PHE A 250 -4.65 -11.33 -2.81
C PHE A 250 -3.70 -11.86 -1.74
N GLU A 251 -2.52 -12.27 -2.19
CA GLU A 251 -1.34 -12.44 -1.35
C GLU A 251 -0.17 -11.79 -2.09
N SER A 252 0.65 -11.03 -1.37
CA SER A 252 1.93 -10.54 -1.89
C SER A 252 3.01 -10.67 -0.84
N THR A 253 4.18 -11.14 -1.24
CA THR A 253 5.37 -11.18 -0.40
C THR A 253 6.48 -10.46 -1.13
N TYR A 254 7.10 -9.49 -0.46
CA TYR A 254 8.31 -8.83 -0.94
C TYR A 254 9.41 -8.95 0.10
N THR A 255 10.58 -9.37 -0.35
CA THR A 255 11.76 -9.58 0.49
C THR A 255 12.92 -8.74 -0.02
N LEU A 256 13.39 -7.84 0.82
CA LEU A 256 14.62 -7.09 0.66
C LEU A 256 15.74 -7.81 1.42
N LEU A 257 16.77 -8.21 0.70
CA LEU A 257 18.01 -8.73 1.26
C LEU A 257 19.10 -7.67 1.08
N ALA A 258 19.93 -7.45 2.09
CA ALA A 258 21.08 -6.57 1.97
C ALA A 258 22.28 -7.19 2.70
N GLY A 259 23.34 -7.48 1.95
CA GLY A 259 24.63 -7.84 2.52
C GLY A 259 24.68 -9.19 3.25
N GLY A 260 23.72 -10.08 3.04
CA GLY A 260 23.61 -11.37 3.76
C GLY A 260 23.24 -11.28 5.24
N GLU A 261 23.33 -10.10 5.86
CA GLU A 261 23.08 -9.86 7.29
C GLU A 261 21.71 -9.25 7.56
N PHE A 262 21.11 -8.60 6.57
CA PHE A 262 19.80 -7.97 6.70
C PHE A 262 18.79 -8.59 5.75
N GLU A 263 17.63 -8.94 6.29
CA GLU A 263 16.45 -9.38 5.56
C GLU A 263 15.21 -8.66 6.09
N LYS A 264 14.44 -8.04 5.20
CA LYS A 264 13.12 -7.54 5.52
C LYS A 264 12.09 -8.10 4.57
N THR A 265 11.09 -8.78 5.12
CA THR A 265 9.99 -9.38 4.39
C THR A 265 8.69 -8.72 4.78
N ILE A 266 7.93 -8.24 3.78
CA ILE A 266 6.56 -7.76 3.94
C ILE A 266 5.65 -8.73 3.21
N THR A 267 4.81 -9.43 3.97
CA THR A 267 3.75 -10.28 3.45
C THR A 267 2.42 -9.59 3.70
N THR A 268 1.62 -9.43 2.65
CA THR A 268 0.26 -8.90 2.77
C THR A 268 -0.74 -9.87 2.20
N THR A 269 -1.88 -10.00 2.85
CA THR A 269 -3.00 -10.84 2.41
C THR A 269 -4.28 -10.05 2.48
N LEU A 270 -5.18 -10.36 1.55
CA LEU A 270 -6.54 -9.83 1.52
C LEU A 270 -7.50 -10.97 1.22
N LYS A 271 -8.61 -11.02 1.95
CA LYS A 271 -9.73 -11.92 1.65
C LYS A 271 -11.03 -11.15 1.76
N SER A 272 -11.98 -11.43 0.87
CA SER A 272 -13.36 -11.00 1.05
C SER A 272 -13.92 -11.69 2.30
N ALA A 273 -14.54 -10.91 3.18
CA ALA A 273 -15.15 -11.37 4.42
C ALA A 273 -16.57 -11.90 4.20
#